data_AF-A0A7V3K0Y0-F1
#
_entry.id   AF-A0A7V3K0Y0-F1
#
_cell.length_a   1.000
_cell.length_b   1.000
_cell.length_c   1.000
_cell.angle_alpha   90.00
_cell.angle_beta   90.00
_cell.angle_gamma   90.00
#
_symmetry.space_group_name_H-M   'P 1'
#
loop_
_entity.id
_entity.type
_entity.pdbx_description
1 polymer ?
#
loop_
_entity_poly.entity_id
_entity_poly.type
_entity_poly.pdbx_seq_one_letter_code
_entity_poly.pdbx_strand_id
1 'polypeptide(L)' 'MDPLTFAGGLIFLAISVLSVYRPDWVWGRPLVSPRDPVRWQRMRRRRMIGTVVYFAAGAALLILSVK' A
#
# COMPACT_ATOMS: atom_id res chain seq x y z
N MET A 1 -0.70 -25.87 -0.32
CA MET A 1 -1.22 -24.49 -0.44
C MET A 1 -1.88 -24.12 0.86
N ASP A 2 -1.22 -23.32 1.68
CA ASP A 2 -1.84 -22.76 2.88
C ASP A 2 -2.83 -21.66 2.47
N PRO A 3 -4.14 -21.85 2.68
CA PRO A 3 -5.16 -20.88 2.25
C PRO A 3 -4.98 -19.52 2.94
N LEU A 4 -4.36 -19.50 4.11
CA LEU A 4 -4.02 -18.29 4.86
C LEU A 4 -3.01 -17.41 4.11
N THR A 5 -1.99 -18.00 3.50
CA THR A 5 -0.92 -17.29 2.79
C THR A 5 -1.45 -16.70 1.48
N PHE A 6 -2.30 -17.45 0.78
CA PHE A 6 -2.98 -16.97 -0.42
C PHE A 6 -3.96 -15.83 -0.12
N ALA A 7 -4.80 -15.98 0.90
CA ALA A 7 -5.72 -14.93 1.35
C ALA A 7 -4.96 -13.68 1.81
N GLY A 8 -3.86 -13.85 2.56
CA GLY A 8 -2.97 -12.76 2.96
C GLY A 8 -2.41 -12.01 1.76
N GLY A 9 -1.87 -12.72 0.78
CA GLY A 9 -1.37 -12.13 -0.47
C GLY A 9 -2.42 -11.29 -1.20
N LEU A 10 -3.63 -11.83 -1.35
CA LEU A 10 -4.78 -11.12 -1.95
C LEU A 10 -5.16 -9.86 -1.18
N ILE A 11 -5.20 -9.92 0.15
CA ILE A 11 -5.53 -8.77 1.00
C ILE A 11 -4.47 -7.67 0.83
N PHE A 12 -3.18 -8.03 0.88
CA PHE A 12 -2.09 -7.06 0.68
C PHE A 12 -2.15 -6.40 -0.71
N LEU A 13 -2.51 -7.16 -1.74
CA LEU A 13 -2.69 -6.65 -3.09
C LEU A 13 -3.89 -5.70 -3.18
N ALA A 14 -5.02 -6.06 -2.58
CA ALA A 14 -6.21 -5.22 -2.50
C ALA A 14 -5.93 -3.90 -1.74
N ILE A 15 -5.21 -3.96 -0.61
CA ILE A 15 -4.81 -2.78 0.16
C ILE A 15 -3.87 -1.89 -0.65
N SER A 16 -2.94 -2.47 -1.41
CA SER A 16 -2.04 -1.72 -2.29
C SER A 16 -2.80 -0.99 -3.41
N VAL A 17 -3.77 -1.64 -4.05
CA VAL A 17 -4.64 -0.99 -5.03
C VAL A 17 -5.45 0.13 -4.36
N LEU A 18 -6.04 -0.15 -3.19
CA LEU A 18 -6.81 0.83 -2.45
C LEU A 18 -5.97 2.05 -2.05
N SER A 19 -4.70 1.86 -1.70
CA SER A 19 -3.81 2.96 -1.33
C SER A 19 -3.39 3.84 -2.51
N VAL A 20 -3.52 3.37 -3.76
CA VAL A 20 -3.36 4.19 -4.98
C VAL A 20 -4.60 5.03 -5.25
N TYR A 21 -5.79 4.43 -5.23
CA TYR A 21 -7.05 5.10 -5.60
C TYR A 21 -7.65 5.93 -4.48
N ARG A 22 -7.57 5.45 -3.25
CA ARG A 22 -8.09 6.09 -2.03
C ARG A 22 -7.01 6.10 -0.94
N PRO A 23 -5.89 6.82 -1.17
CA PRO A 23 -4.80 6.91 -0.20
C PRO A 23 -5.27 7.41 1.17
N ASP A 24 -6.35 8.17 1.23
CA ASP A 24 -6.87 8.75 2.47
C ASP A 24 -7.55 7.73 3.39
N TRP A 25 -7.98 6.59 2.85
CA TRP A 25 -8.58 5.51 3.63
C TRP A 25 -7.50 4.63 4.27
N VAL A 26 -6.36 4.48 3.60
CA VAL A 26 -5.23 3.66 4.08
C VAL A 26 -4.27 4.48 4.96
N TRP A 27 -3.96 5.71 4.55
CA TRP A 27 -2.97 6.57 5.20
C TRP A 27 -3.56 7.75 5.95
N GLY A 28 -4.90 7.83 6.05
CA GLY A 28 -5.61 8.95 6.66
C GLY A 28 -5.65 10.20 5.78
N ARG A 29 -6.44 11.21 6.18
CA ARG A 29 -6.54 12.47 5.42
C ARG A 29 -5.20 13.23 5.42
N PRO A 30 -4.83 13.89 4.31
CA PRO A 30 -3.61 14.68 4.28
C PRO A 30 -3.73 15.85 5.26
N LEU A 31 -2.92 15.82 6.32
CA LEU A 31 -2.82 16.89 7.31
C LEU A 31 -2.04 18.10 6.78
N VAL A 32 -1.35 17.94 5.64
CA VAL A 32 -0.50 18.96 5.05
C VAL A 32 -1.26 19.67 3.94
N SER A 33 -1.39 20.99 4.05
CA SER A 33 -2.00 21.82 3.02
C SER A 33 -1.17 21.79 1.73
N PRO A 34 -1.80 21.77 0.54
CA PRO A 34 -1.10 21.87 -0.75
C PRO A 34 -0.24 23.12 -0.91
N ARG A 35 -0.44 24.14 -0.07
CA ARG A 35 0.34 25.40 -0.07
C ARG A 35 1.80 25.23 0.39
N ASP A 36 2.14 24.12 1.05
CA ASP A 36 3.52 23.81 1.45
C ASP A 36 4.09 22.67 0.58
N PRO A 37 4.69 22.99 -0.59
CA PRO A 37 5.05 21.99 -1.60
C PRO A 37 6.08 20.97 -1.10
N VAL A 38 6.98 21.38 -0.20
CA VAL A 38 8.04 20.51 0.34
C VAL A 38 7.45 19.45 1.27
N ARG A 39 6.57 19.86 2.19
CA ARG A 39 5.90 18.92 3.10
C ARG A 39 4.91 18.03 2.33
N TRP A 40 4.20 18.59 1.36
CA TRP A 40 3.28 17.85 0.49
C TRP A 40 3.99 16.75 -0.29
N GLN A 41 5.12 17.07 -0.93
CA GLN A 41 5.92 16.07 -1.66
C GLN A 41 6.45 14.97 -0.75
N ARG A 42 6.97 15.31 0.44
CA ARG A 42 7.43 14.28 1.41
C ARG A 42 6.30 13.36 1.83
N MET A 43 5.12 13.90 2.11
CA MET A 43 3.95 13.11 2.51
C MET A 43 3.52 12.17 1.38
N ARG A 44 3.43 12.69 0.15
CA ARG A 44 3.09 11.90 -1.04
C ARG A 44 4.11 10.78 -1.28
N ARG A 45 5.41 11.08 -1.12
CA ARG A 45 6.50 10.10 -1.27
C ARG A 45 6.41 8.98 -0.23
N ARG A 46 6.12 9.32 1.04
CA ARG A 46 5.93 8.32 2.11
C ARG A 46 4.75 7.40 1.82
N ARG A 47 3.61 7.95 1.37
CA ARG A 47 2.44 7.14 0.96
C ARG A 47 2.77 6.22 -0.21
N MET A 48 3.49 6.73 -1.21
CA MET A 48 3.90 5.94 -2.37
C MET A 48 4.85 4.80 -1.98
N ILE A 49 5.82 5.05 -1.10
CA ILE A 49 6.71 4.01 -0.56
C ILE A 49 5.88 2.94 0.16
N GLY A 50 4.95 3.33 1.03
CA GLY A 50 4.09 2.39 1.74
C GLY A 50 3.25 1.52 0.79
N THR A 51 2.68 2.12 -0.26
CA THR A 51 1.94 1.38 -1.31
C THR A 51 2.82 0.34 -2.02
N VAL A 52 4.06 0.70 -2.34
CA VAL A 52 5.04 -0.21 -2.98
C VAL A 52 5.41 -1.35 -2.05
N VAL A 53 5.61 -1.07 -0.76
CA VAL A 53 5.88 -2.11 0.25
C VAL A 53 4.71 -3.09 0.37
N TYR A 54 3.46 -2.59 0.42
CA TYR A 54 2.27 -3.46 0.45
C TYR A 54 2.16 -4.33 -0.79
N PHE A 55 2.46 -3.77 -1.97
CA PHE A 55 2.47 -4.53 -3.22
C PHE A 55 3.52 -5.65 -3.19
N ALA A 56 4.76 -5.33 -2.82
CA ALA A 56 5.87 -6.28 -2.76
C ALA A 56 5.60 -7.41 -1.76
N ALA A 57 5.05 -7.08 -0.58
CA ALA A 57 4.65 -8.07 0.42
C ALA A 57 3.55 -9.00 -0.10
N GLY A 58 2.50 -8.45 -0.72
CA GLY A 58 1.43 -9.24 -1.33
C GLY A 58 1.91 -10.16 -2.44
N ALA A 59 2.77 -9.65 -3.34
CA ALA A 59 3.38 -10.44 -4.40
C ALA A 59 4.26 -11.57 -3.86
N ALA A 60 5.09 -11.30 -2.84
CA ALA A 60 5.94 -12.30 -2.21
C ALA A 60 5.10 -13.41 -1.54
N LEU A 61 4.03 -13.05 -0.82
CA LEU A 61 3.11 -14.01 -0.22
C LEU A 61 2.41 -14.88 -1.27
N LEU A 62 2.01 -14.30 -2.40
CA LEU A 62 1.42 -15.07 -3.50
C LEU A 62 2.44 -16.05 -4.10
N ILE A 63 3.68 -15.63 -4.35
CA ILE A 63 4.74 -16.50 -4.85
C ILE A 63 5.01 -17.65 -3.87
N LEU A 64 5.06 -17.35 -2.57
CA LEU A 64 5.24 -18.36 -1.52
C LEU A 64 4.05 -19.31 -1.42
N SER A 65 2.83 -18.86 -1.71
CA SER A 65 1.63 -19.70 -1.65
C SER A 65 1.51 -20.71 -2.80
N VAL A 66 2.16 -20.41 -3.93
CA VAL A 66 2.17 -21.26 -5.14
C VAL A 66 3.30 -22.29 -5.11
N LYS A 67 4.32 -22.06 -4.29
CA LYS A 67 5.45 -22.98 -4.07
C LYS A 67 5.11 -24.06 -3.05
#